data_AF-A0A1V6D9T2-F1
#
_entry.id   AF-A0A1V6D9T2-F1
#
_cell.length_a   1.000
_cell.length_b   1.000
_cell.length_c   1.000
_cell.angle_alpha   90.00
_cell.angle_beta   90.00
_cell.angle_gamma   90.00
#
_symmetry.space_group_name_H-M   'P 1'
#
loop_
_entity.id
_entity.type
_entity.pdbx_description
1 polymer ?
#
loop_
_entity_poly.entity_id
_entity_poly.type
_entity_poly.pdbx_seq_one_letter_code
_entity_poly.pdbx_strand_id
1 'polypeptide(L)' 'MQEQLFGADVSGMVGLEDQLAAALSKAANEMARLECIDNEQRSEIYTILQAMQADTEAHRSLVGQWVSDRGQVQADA' A
#
# COMPACT_ATOMS: atom_id res chain seq x y z
N MET A 1 10.25 -4.65 -27.32
CA MET A 1 9.95 -3.27 -26.82
C MET A 1 8.70 -3.23 -25.91
N GLN A 2 8.25 -4.36 -25.34
CA GLN A 2 7.08 -4.40 -24.43
C GLN A 2 7.47 -4.58 -22.95
N GLU A 3 8.62 -5.17 -22.63
CA GLU A 3 9.00 -5.47 -21.24
C GLU A 3 9.49 -4.26 -20.42
N GLN A 4 10.02 -3.21 -21.06
CA GLN A 4 10.44 -1.98 -20.36
C GLN A 4 9.27 -1.15 -19.83
N LEU A 5 8.07 -1.27 -20.44
CA LEU A 5 6.88 -0.58 -19.96
C LEU A 5 6.37 -1.16 -18.64
N PHE A 6 6.45 -2.48 -18.46
CA PHE A 6 6.01 -3.13 -17.22
C PHE A 6 6.93 -2.84 -16.03
N GLY A 7 8.25 -2.74 -16.22
CA GLY A 7 9.17 -2.38 -15.13
C GLY A 7 8.96 -0.96 -14.60
N ALA A 8 8.65 -0.01 -15.50
CA ALA A 8 8.31 1.37 -15.12
C ALA A 8 6.94 1.45 -14.42
N ASP A 9 5.97 0.63 -14.88
CA ASP A 9 4.62 0.55 -14.31
C ASP A 9 4.63 -0.03 -12.88
N VAL A 10 5.44 -1.07 -12.63
CA VAL A 10 5.53 -1.69 -11.31
C VAL A 10 6.33 -0.85 -10.31
N SER A 11 7.39 -0.16 -10.74
CA SER A 11 8.07 0.83 -9.89
C SER A 11 7.15 2.00 -9.55
N GLY A 12 6.24 2.38 -10.45
CA GLY A 12 5.17 3.35 -10.19
C GLY A 12 4.17 2.85 -9.15
N MET A 13 3.81 1.56 -9.21
CA MET A 13 2.89 0.91 -8.28
C MET A 13 3.41 0.92 -6.83
N VAL A 14 4.69 0.58 -6.62
CA VAL A 14 5.31 0.64 -5.28
C VAL A 14 5.30 2.07 -4.72
N GLY A 15 5.58 3.06 -5.56
CA GLY A 15 5.51 4.47 -5.17
C GLY A 15 4.09 4.94 -4.85
N LEU A 16 3.05 4.36 -5.46
CA LEU A 16 1.64 4.63 -5.13
C LEU A 16 1.24 3.98 -3.81
N GLU A 17 1.74 2.77 -3.52
CA GLU A 17 1.50 2.08 -2.24
C GLU A 17 2.12 2.83 -1.06
N ASP A 18 3.33 3.37 -1.22
CA ASP A 18 3.95 4.20 -0.20
C ASP A 18 3.14 5.47 0.08
N GLN A 19 2.62 6.11 -0.98
CA GLN A 19 1.74 7.27 -0.85
C GLN A 19 0.42 6.90 -0.16
N LEU A 20 -0.18 5.76 -0.52
CA LEU A 20 -1.41 5.27 0.10
C LEU A 20 -1.20 4.96 1.58
N ALA A 21 -0.11 4.28 1.94
CA ALA A 21 0.24 3.98 3.32
C ALA A 21 0.42 5.27 4.15
N ALA A 22 1.12 6.27 3.60
CA ALA A 22 1.27 7.58 4.24
C ALA A 22 -0.07 8.30 4.42
N ALA A 23 -0.95 8.26 3.42
CA ALA A 23 -2.28 8.84 3.49
C ALA A 23 -3.17 8.16 4.55
N LEU A 24 -3.14 6.83 4.64
CA LEU A 24 -3.86 6.07 5.67
C LEU A 24 -3.36 6.39 7.08
N SER A 25 -2.04 6.52 7.25
CA SER A 25 -1.46 6.93 8.54
C SER A 25 -1.86 8.36 8.92
N LYS A 26 -1.88 9.29 7.96
CA LYS A 26 -2.36 10.66 8.17
C LYS A 26 -3.84 10.68 8.56
N ALA A 27 -4.68 9.94 7.85
CA ALA A 27 -6.11 9.82 8.16
C ALA A 27 -6.33 9.28 9.58
N ALA A 28 -5.62 8.23 9.99
CA ALA A 28 -5.71 7.69 11.36
C ALA A 28 -5.34 8.71 12.44
N ASN A 29 -4.33 9.55 12.18
CA ASN A 29 -3.93 10.63 13.08
C ASN A 29 -4.95 11.79 13.13
N GLU A 30 -5.58 12.11 12.00
CA GLU A 30 -6.63 13.13 11.93
C GLU A 30 -7.91 12.65 12.62
N MET A 31 -8.28 11.38 12.47
CA MET A 31 -9.38 10.74 13.18
C MET A 31 -9.23 10.80 14.70
N ALA A 32 -8.00 10.73 15.21
CA ALA A 32 -7.72 10.87 16.65
C ALA A 32 -8.12 12.25 17.20
N ARG A 33 -8.17 13.27 16.32
CA ARG A 33 -8.40 14.68 16.67
C ARG A 33 -9.84 15.13 16.39
N LEU A 34 -10.68 14.28 15.79
CA LEU A 34 -12.08 14.60 15.56
C LEU A 34 -12.89 14.41 16.85
N GLU A 35 -13.42 15.52 17.36
CA GLU A 35 -14.25 15.52 18.58
C GLU A 35 -15.74 15.27 18.29
N CYS A 36 -16.16 15.36 17.02
CA CYS A 36 -17.57 15.27 16.61
C CYS A 36 -18.09 13.84 16.36
N ILE A 37 -17.23 12.84 16.50
CA ILE A 37 -17.57 11.43 16.30
C ILE A 37 -17.58 10.68 17.63
N ASP A 38 -18.56 9.80 17.79
CA ASP A 38 -18.64 8.95 18.97
C ASP A 38 -17.59 7.82 18.93
N ASN A 39 -17.50 7.08 20.03
CA ASN A 39 -16.51 6.01 20.18
C ASN A 39 -16.76 4.81 19.26
N GLU A 40 -18.02 4.54 18.89
CA GLU A 40 -18.39 3.43 18.01
C GLU A 40 -17.94 3.74 16.58
N GLN A 41 -18.33 4.91 16.06
CA GLN A 41 -17.90 5.43 14.76
C GLN A 41 -16.38 5.52 14.66
N ARG A 42 -15.71 5.98 15.72
CA ARG A 42 -14.25 6.05 15.77
C ARG A 42 -13.62 4.67 15.70
N SER A 43 -14.17 3.70 16.42
CA SER A 43 -13.68 2.32 16.41
C SER A 43 -13.86 1.67 15.04
N GLU A 44 -15.00 1.88 14.38
CA GLU A 44 -15.26 1.40 13.02
C GLU A 44 -14.25 1.98 12.02
N ILE A 45 -14.06 3.30 12.05
CA ILE A 45 -13.12 3.97 11.14
C ILE A 45 -11.68 3.50 11.38
N TYR A 46 -11.26 3.34 12.64
CA TYR A 46 -9.93 2.77 12.92
C TYR A 46 -9.78 1.35 12.42
N THR A 47 -10.81 0.52 12.55
CA THR A 47 -10.80 -0.86 12.04
C THR A 47 -10.64 -0.88 10.53
N ILE A 48 -11.37 -0.02 9.81
CA ILE A 48 -11.25 0.14 8.36
C ILE A 48 -9.83 0.60 7.98
N LEU A 49 -9.31 1.63 8.64
CA LEU A 49 -7.97 2.16 8.36
C LEU A 49 -6.88 1.11 8.61
N GLN A 50 -6.99 0.32 9.67
CA GLN A 50 -6.07 -0.78 9.94
C GLN A 50 -6.15 -1.88 8.89
N ALA A 51 -7.37 -2.25 8.47
CA ALA A 51 -7.55 -3.24 7.40
C ALA A 51 -6.92 -2.77 6.08
N MET A 52 -7.13 -1.51 5.72
CA MET A 52 -6.53 -0.92 4.52
C MET A 52 -4.99 -0.84 4.59
N GLN A 53 -4.42 -0.54 5.76
CA GLN A 53 -2.97 -0.55 5.95
C GLN A 53 -2.39 -1.95 5.79
N ALA A 54 -3.02 -2.94 6.42
CA ALA A 54 -2.60 -4.34 6.32
C ALA A 54 -2.67 -4.84 4.87
N ASP A 55 -3.73 -4.50 4.14
CA ASP A 55 -3.89 -4.86 2.73
C ASP A 55 -2.84 -4.19 1.84
N THR A 56 -2.59 -2.89 2.06
CA THR A 56 -1.55 -2.14 1.33
C THR A 56 -0.15 -2.75 1.56
N GLU A 57 0.14 -3.19 2.78
CA GLU A 57 1.40 -3.85 3.12
C GLU A 57 1.53 -5.25 2.52
N ALA A 58 0.46 -6.04 2.55
CA ALA A 58 0.42 -7.35 1.92
C ALA A 58 0.60 -7.25 0.40
N HIS A 59 -0.11 -6.31 -0.24
CA HIS A 59 -0.01 -6.07 -1.68
C HIS A 59 1.40 -5.65 -2.08
N ARG A 60 2.00 -4.71 -1.35
CA ARG A 60 3.40 -4.29 -1.53
C ARG A 60 4.39 -5.44 -1.41
N SER A 61 4.18 -6.34 -0.45
CA SER A 61 5.02 -7.53 -0.29
C SER A 61 4.91 -8.46 -1.50
N LEU A 62 3.69 -8.73 -1.97
CA LEU A 62 3.43 -9.60 -3.12
C LEU A 62 3.99 -9.01 -4.41
N VAL A 63 3.78 -7.72 -4.66
CA VAL A 63 4.33 -7.01 -5.82
C VAL A 63 5.85 -7.00 -5.77
N GLY A 64 6.45 -6.72 -4.60
CA GLY A 64 7.89 -6.74 -4.40
C GLY A 64 8.52 -8.11 -4.67
N GLN A 65 7.86 -9.20 -4.22
CA GLN A 65 8.28 -10.57 -4.53
C GLN A 65 8.19 -10.85 -6.04
N TRP A 66 7.08 -10.48 -6.68
CA TRP A 66 6.88 -10.70 -8.11
C TRP A 66 7.91 -9.98 -8.99
N VAL A 67 8.29 -8.75 -8.61
CA VAL A 67 9.39 -8.02 -9.26
C VAL A 67 10.71 -8.75 -9.10
N SER A 68 11.00 -9.22 -7.90
CA SER A 68 12.27 -9.90 -7.58
C SER A 68 12.41 -11.23 -8.34
N ASP A 69 11.35 -12.03 -8.36
CA ASP A 69 11.30 -13.32 -9.06
C ASP A 69 11.51 -13.15 -10.57
N ARG A 70 10.89 -12.12 -11.17
CA ARG A 70 11.09 -11.80 -12.60
C ARG A 70 12.50 -11.29 -12.89
N GLY A 71 13.10 -10.53 -11.98
CA GLY A 71 14.49 -10.07 -12.11
C GLY A 71 15.50 -11.22 -12.07
N GLN A 72 15.24 -12.27 -11.28
CA GLN A 72 16.11 -13.46 -11.21
C GLN A 72 16.00 -14.36 -12.44
N VAL A 73 14.80 -14.56 -12.99
CA VAL A 73 14.60 -15.40 -14.20
C VAL A 73 15.35 -14.85 -15.41
N GLN A 74 15.61 -13.54 -15.46
CA GLN A 74 16.32 -12.89 -16.57
C GLN A 74 17.85 -12.85 -16.40
N ALA A 75 18.38 -13.18 -15.22
CA ALA A 75 19.81 -13.25 -14.95
C ALA A 75 20.42 -14.64 -15.23
N ASP A 76 19.58 -15.69 -15.24
CA ASP A 76 19.98 -17.09 -15.43
C ASP A 76 19.67 -17.64 -16.84
N ALA A 77 19.19 -16.80 -17.77
CA ALA A 77 18.88 -17.14 -19.17
C ALA A 77 19.82 -16.43 -20.16
#